data_AF-A0A1S3QJI5-F1
#
_entry.id   AF-A0A1S3QJI5-F1
#
_cell.length_a   1.000
_cell.length_b   1.000
_cell.length_c   1.000
_cell.angle_alpha   90.00
_cell.angle_beta   90.00
_cell.angle_gamma   90.00
#
_symmetry.space_group_name_H-M   'P 1'
#
loop_
_entity.id
_entity.type
_entity.pdbx_description
1 polymer ?
#
loop_
_entity_poly.entity_id
_entity_poly.type
_entity_poly.pdbx_seq_one_letter_code
_entity_poly.pdbx_strand_id
1 'polypeptide(L)'
;MFLDDNTKLELFLLLNGTRKDGVVIKHGFPRYLRAPTDSEAKPIEQLSGEELFITLALERFHNDSAEVQEWWIVNQTSPGKIKVRSPKNLYNAGLELYVFSDQVSPPSLGFLAGYG
;
A
#
# COMPACT_ATOMS: atom_id res chain seq x y z
N MET A 1 -9.03 -0.40 15.00
CA MET A 1 -8.53 -1.65 14.39
C MET A 1 -7.17 -1.94 15.00
N PHE A 2 -6.93 -3.14 15.51
CA PHE A 2 -5.69 -3.48 16.24
C PHE A 2 -5.01 -4.70 15.61
N LEU A 3 -3.68 -4.69 15.57
CA LEU A 3 -2.89 -5.86 15.22
C LEU A 3 -3.13 -6.98 16.25
N ASP A 4 -3.14 -8.24 15.81
CA ASP A 4 -3.17 -9.37 16.74
C ASP A 4 -1.85 -9.50 17.50
N ASP A 5 -1.90 -10.17 18.65
CA ASP A 5 -0.76 -10.22 19.57
C ASP A 5 0.42 -11.00 19.00
N ASN A 6 0.17 -11.96 18.10
CA ASN A 6 1.24 -12.67 17.41
C ASN A 6 1.97 -11.72 16.44
N THR A 7 1.25 -10.98 15.61
CA THR A 7 1.86 -9.97 14.73
C THR A 7 2.62 -8.90 15.52
N LYS A 8 2.11 -8.45 16.67
CA LYS A 8 2.84 -7.51 17.55
C LYS A 8 4.15 -8.11 18.07
N LEU A 9 4.13 -9.35 18.51
CA LEU A 9 5.33 -10.05 18.98
C LEU A 9 6.36 -10.20 17.85
N GLU A 10 5.92 -10.57 16.65
CA GLU A 10 6.82 -10.68 15.49
C GLU A 10 7.46 -9.34 15.12
N LEU A 11 6.71 -8.23 15.16
CA LEU A 11 7.24 -6.89 14.95
C LEU A 11 8.25 -6.49 16.04
N PHE A 12 7.97 -6.84 17.30
CA PHE A 12 8.91 -6.61 18.39
C PHE A 12 10.22 -7.38 18.17
N LEU A 13 10.16 -8.65 17.76
CA LEU A 13 11.35 -9.46 17.48
C LEU A 13 12.17 -8.92 16.30
N LEU A 14 11.50 -8.32 15.30
CA LEU A 14 12.13 -7.66 14.15
C LEU A 14 12.86 -6.37 14.58
N LEU A 15 12.21 -5.55 15.42
CA LEU A 15 12.80 -4.34 15.99
C LEU A 15 13.98 -4.64 16.94
N ASN A 16 13.92 -5.73 17.69
CA ASN A 16 15.01 -6.18 18.55
C ASN A 16 16.17 -6.84 17.77
N GLY A 17 16.03 -7.02 16.45
CA GLY A 17 17.06 -7.65 15.60
C GLY A 17 17.21 -9.17 15.80
N THR A 18 16.39 -9.78 16.66
CA THR A 18 16.34 -11.24 16.88
C THR A 18 15.70 -12.00 15.73
N ARG A 19 14.91 -11.30 14.90
CA ARG A 19 14.31 -11.81 13.65
C ARG A 19 14.83 -10.97 12.48
N LYS A 20 15.10 -11.63 11.35
CA LYS A 20 15.49 -10.96 10.09
C LYS A 20 14.38 -11.01 9.03
N ASP A 21 13.54 -12.04 9.07
CA ASP A 21 12.45 -12.20 8.11
C ASP A 21 11.34 -11.18 8.33
N GLY A 22 10.74 -10.72 7.24
CA GLY A 22 9.60 -9.81 7.28
C GLY A 22 8.40 -10.38 8.03
N VAL A 23 7.55 -9.48 8.51
CA VAL A 23 6.32 -9.79 9.24
C VAL A 23 5.12 -9.55 8.33
N VAL A 24 4.21 -10.51 8.27
CA VAL A 24 2.98 -10.38 7.48
C VAL A 24 1.95 -9.61 8.28
N ILE A 25 1.44 -8.52 7.71
CA ILE A 25 0.34 -7.74 8.25
C ILE A 25 -0.91 -8.09 7.44
N LYS A 26 -1.87 -8.74 8.10
CA LYS A 26 -3.08 -9.25 7.45
C LYS A 26 -4.13 -8.19 7.11
N HIS A 27 -3.85 -6.93 7.40
CA HIS A 27 -4.84 -5.87 7.36
C HIS A 27 -4.24 -4.57 6.83
N GLY A 28 -5.06 -3.77 6.15
CA GLY A 28 -4.78 -2.35 5.96
C GLY A 28 -4.28 -1.90 4.58
N PHE A 29 -4.26 -2.76 3.56
CA PHE A 29 -3.90 -2.34 2.21
C PHE A 29 -5.04 -2.48 1.18
N PRO A 30 -5.77 -1.39 0.86
CA PRO A 30 -6.74 -1.38 -0.22
C PRO A 30 -6.02 -1.21 -1.57
N ARG A 31 -6.12 -2.21 -2.45
CA ARG A 31 -5.53 -2.16 -3.80
C ARG A 31 -6.32 -1.33 -4.80
N TYR A 32 -7.63 -1.18 -4.60
CA TYR A 32 -8.52 -0.47 -5.52
C TYR A 32 -9.14 0.72 -4.80
N LEU A 33 -8.83 1.93 -5.25
CA LEU A 33 -9.39 3.17 -4.73
C LEU A 33 -10.20 3.87 -5.81
N ARG A 34 -11.37 4.37 -5.45
CA ARG A 34 -12.07 5.39 -6.22
C ARG A 34 -11.64 6.75 -5.72
N ALA A 35 -11.17 7.59 -6.62
CA ALA A 35 -10.91 9.00 -6.38
C ALA A 35 -12.05 9.81 -7.01
N PRO A 36 -13.12 10.09 -6.25
CA PRO A 36 -14.20 10.94 -6.72
C PRO A 36 -13.73 12.39 -6.91
N THR A 37 -14.61 13.26 -7.40
CA THR A 37 -14.36 14.70 -7.49
C THR A 37 -14.32 15.37 -6.11
N ASP A 38 -14.86 14.71 -5.08
CA ASP A 38 -14.74 15.17 -3.70
C ASP A 38 -13.33 14.89 -3.14
N SER A 39 -13.06 15.37 -1.92
CA SER A 39 -11.73 15.26 -1.31
C SER A 39 -11.41 13.87 -0.73
N GLU A 40 -12.33 12.91 -0.78
CA GLU A 40 -12.20 11.62 -0.10
C GLU A 40 -12.14 10.44 -1.08
N ALA A 41 -10.95 9.91 -1.29
CA ALA A 41 -10.78 8.63 -1.96
C ALA A 41 -11.24 7.47 -1.06
N LYS A 42 -12.01 6.53 -1.62
CA LYS A 42 -12.58 5.38 -0.88
C LYS A 42 -12.20 4.06 -1.55
N PRO A 43 -11.98 2.98 -0.77
CA PRO A 43 -11.85 1.64 -1.33
C PRO A 43 -13.07 1.24 -2.17
N ILE A 44 -12.83 0.45 -3.22
CA ILE A 44 -13.90 -0.08 -4.08
C ILE A 44 -14.24 -1.49 -3.62
N GLU A 45 -15.29 -1.61 -2.80
CA GLU A 45 -15.72 -2.87 -2.20
C GLU A 45 -16.04 -3.97 -3.25
N GLN A 46 -16.54 -3.57 -4.42
CA GLN A 46 -16.86 -4.52 -5.51
C GLN A 46 -15.61 -5.16 -6.14
N LEU A 47 -14.43 -4.55 -5.97
CA LEU A 47 -13.16 -5.06 -6.49
C LEU A 47 -12.28 -5.68 -5.41
N SER A 48 -12.56 -5.42 -4.13
CA SER A 48 -11.88 -6.03 -2.99
C SER A 48 -12.45 -7.41 -2.66
N GLY A 49 -12.27 -8.36 -3.59
CA GLY A 49 -12.72 -9.75 -3.41
C GLY A 49 -11.72 -10.66 -2.69
N GLU A 50 -10.44 -10.27 -2.61
CA GLU A 50 -9.38 -11.05 -1.96
C GLU A 50 -8.76 -10.23 -0.82
N GLU A 51 -8.49 -10.90 0.29
CA GLU A 51 -7.77 -10.31 1.42
C GLU A 51 -6.31 -10.07 1.04
N LEU A 52 -5.91 -8.80 1.02
CA LEU A 52 -4.56 -8.41 0.63
C LEU A 52 -3.71 -8.14 1.85
N PHE A 53 -2.59 -8.83 1.91
CA PHE A 53 -1.63 -8.71 2.99
C PHE A 53 -0.39 -7.97 2.50
N ILE A 54 0.25 -7.29 3.43
CA ILE A 54 1.55 -6.69 3.22
C ILE A 54 2.59 -7.40 4.08
N THR A 55 3.84 -7.34 3.67
CA THR A 55 4.99 -7.70 4.49
C THR A 55 5.77 -6.45 4.86
N LEU A 56 6.17 -6.37 6.13
CA LEU A 56 7.06 -5.34 6.66
C LEU A 56 8.41 -5.96 7.00
N ALA A 57 9.49 -5.44 6.45
CA ALA A 57 10.86 -5.86 6.75
C ALA A 57 11.74 -4.70 7.22
N LEU A 58 12.62 -5.04 8.18
CA LEU A 58 13.67 -4.26 8.82
C LEU A 58 14.98 -4.17 8.04
N GLU A 59 15.23 -3.17 7.18
CA GLU A 59 16.58 -3.00 6.60
C GLU A 59 17.45 -2.13 7.49
N ARG A 60 18.69 -2.56 7.74
CA ARG A 60 19.64 -1.87 8.61
C ARG A 60 20.99 -1.78 7.93
N PHE A 61 21.50 -0.57 7.84
CA PHE A 61 22.79 -0.28 7.30
C PHE A 61 23.70 0.27 8.41
N HIS A 62 24.76 -0.49 8.70
CA HIS A 62 25.80 -0.11 9.63
C HIS A 62 27.01 0.38 8.84
N ASN A 63 27.30 1.68 8.92
CA ASN A 63 28.59 2.20 8.50
C ASN A 63 29.61 2.06 9.65
N ASP A 64 30.90 2.08 9.33
CA ASP A 64 31.98 2.12 10.34
C ASP A 64 31.97 3.41 11.19
N SER A 65 31.21 4.43 10.77
CA SER A 65 30.81 5.56 11.60
C SER A 65 29.63 5.14 12.49
N ALA A 66 29.62 5.53 13.77
CA ALA A 66 28.63 5.15 14.79
C ALA A 66 27.15 5.49 14.50
N GLU A 67 26.80 5.88 13.28
CA GLU A 67 25.47 6.21 12.83
C GLU A 67 24.79 4.98 12.21
N VAL A 68 23.66 4.60 12.79
CA VAL A 68 22.85 3.46 12.33
C VAL A 68 21.73 4.01 11.44
N GLN A 69 21.68 3.57 10.18
CA GLN A 69 20.61 3.93 9.25
C GLN A 69 19.65 2.74 9.11
N GLU A 70 18.39 2.93 9.46
CA GLU A 70 17.36 1.88 9.34
C GLU A 70 16.17 2.41 8.55
N TRP A 71 15.55 1.54 7.73
CA TRP A 71 14.33 1.87 7.01
C TRP A 71 13.43 0.65 6.84
N TRP A 72 12.14 0.92 6.68
CA TRP A 72 11.13 -0.11 6.45
C TRP A 72 11.03 -0.43 4.96
N ILE A 73 11.04 -1.73 4.65
CA ILE A 73 10.66 -2.24 3.34
C ILE A 73 9.23 -2.76 3.45
N VAL A 74 8.34 -2.20 2.64
CA VAL A 74 6.93 -2.63 2.54
C VAL A 74 6.69 -3.32 1.21
N ASN A 75 6.13 -4.52 1.24
CA ASN A 75 5.81 -5.27 0.04
C ASN A 75 4.41 -5.89 0.13
N GLN A 76 3.81 -6.22 -1.01
CA GLN A 76 2.56 -6.99 -1.07
C GLN A 76 2.85 -8.50 -1.13
N THR A 77 2.00 -9.33 -0.52
CA THR A 77 2.17 -10.79 -0.55
C THR A 77 1.80 -11.43 -1.88
N SER A 78 0.91 -10.78 -2.64
CA SER A 78 0.47 -11.23 -3.96
C SER A 78 0.57 -10.09 -4.97
N PRO A 79 0.99 -10.34 -6.22
CA PRO A 79 0.97 -9.33 -7.26
C PRO A 79 -0.46 -8.92 -7.63
N GLY A 80 -0.60 -7.74 -8.21
CA GLY A 80 -1.82 -7.22 -8.79
C GLY A 80 -2.19 -7.91 -10.09
N LYS A 81 -3.46 -7.78 -10.48
CA LYS A 81 -4.00 -8.41 -11.70
C LYS A 81 -3.43 -7.81 -12.98
N ILE A 82 -3.03 -6.54 -12.93
CA ILE A 82 -2.42 -5.85 -14.06
C ILE A 82 -0.92 -6.06 -14.00
N LYS A 83 -0.33 -6.60 -15.06
CA LYS A 83 1.13 -6.76 -15.19
C LYS A 83 1.80 -5.42 -15.45
N VAL A 84 1.97 -4.62 -14.39
CA VAL A 84 2.63 -3.31 -14.46
C VAL A 84 4.15 -3.45 -14.35
N ARG A 85 4.63 -4.48 -13.67
CA ARG A 85 6.07 -4.72 -13.47
C ARG A 85 6.68 -5.40 -14.70
N SER A 86 7.85 -4.91 -15.10
CA SER A 86 8.69 -5.62 -16.07
C SER A 86 9.12 -6.97 -15.50
N PRO A 87 9.40 -7.99 -16.33
CA PRO A 87 9.83 -9.30 -15.85
C PRO A 87 11.05 -9.27 -14.91
N LYS A 88 11.93 -8.28 -15.09
CA LYS A 88 13.13 -8.07 -14.25
C LYS A 88 12.82 -7.55 -12.86
N ASN A 89 11.70 -6.83 -12.69
CA ASN A 89 11.32 -6.18 -11.43
C ASN A 89 10.10 -6.84 -10.76
N LEU A 90 9.66 -8.01 -11.27
CA LEU A 90 8.44 -8.67 -10.81
C LEU A 90 8.46 -8.92 -9.30
N TYR A 91 9.64 -9.25 -8.76
CA TYR A 91 9.86 -9.58 -7.35
C TYR A 91 10.46 -8.43 -6.52
N ASN A 92 10.62 -7.22 -7.08
CA ASN A 92 11.09 -6.09 -6.30
C ASN A 92 10.06 -5.75 -5.22
N ALA A 93 10.52 -5.33 -4.04
CA ALA A 93 9.60 -4.88 -3.00
C ALA A 93 8.80 -3.67 -3.50
N GLY A 94 7.50 -3.66 -3.24
CA GLY A 94 6.64 -2.51 -3.51
C GLY A 94 5.16 -2.87 -3.51
N LEU A 95 4.32 -1.84 -3.52
CA LEU A 95 2.87 -1.95 -3.52
C LEU A 95 2.30 -1.58 -4.88
N GLU A 96 1.22 -2.26 -5.28
CA GLU A 96 0.48 -1.92 -6.49
C GLU A 96 -0.90 -1.41 -6.10
N LEU A 97 -1.17 -0.15 -6.46
CA LEU A 97 -2.38 0.58 -6.18
C LEU A 97 -3.05 1.02 -7.48
N TYR A 98 -4.32 0.68 -7.65
CA TYR A 98 -5.12 1.06 -8.80
C TYR A 98 -6.14 2.12 -8.41
N VAL A 99 -6.08 3.27 -9.07
CA VAL A 99 -6.92 4.42 -8.78
C VAL A 99 -7.88 4.66 -9.94
N PHE A 100 -9.18 4.69 -9.64
CA PHE A 100 -10.24 5.04 -10.58
C PHE A 100 -10.67 6.46 -10.30
N SER A 101 -10.22 7.39 -11.15
CA SER A 101 -10.59 8.79 -11.04
C SER A 101 -11.91 9.03 -11.76
N ASP A 102 -12.89 9.60 -11.04
CA ASP A 102 -14.15 10.02 -11.64
C ASP A 102 -13.90 11.16 -12.64
N GLN A 103 -14.65 11.16 -13.74
CA GLN A 103 -14.58 12.24 -14.72
C GLN A 103 -15.16 13.53 -14.11
N VAL A 104 -14.47 14.65 -14.36
CA VAL A 104 -14.95 15.98 -13.98
C VAL A 104 -15.48 16.73 -15.20
N SER A 105 -16.56 17.48 -15.00
CA SER A 105 -17.05 18.40 -16.02
C SER A 105 -16.06 19.55 -16.24
N PRO A 106 -15.85 20.01 -17.49
CA PRO A 106 -15.08 21.21 -17.75
C PRO A 106 -15.68 22.41 -16.98
N PRO A 107 -14.87 23.32 -16.44
CA PRO A 107 -15.36 24.47 -15.66
C PRO A 107 -16.31 25.39 -16.43
N SER A 108 -16.35 25.31 -17.77
CA SER A 108 -17.19 26.12 -18.66
C SER A 108 -18.61 25.58 -18.90
N LEU A 109 -18.93 24.33 -18.52
CA LEU A 109 -20.22 23.71 -18.88
C LEU A 109 -21.34 23.94 -17.84
N GLY A 110 -21.01 24.40 -16.63
CA GLY A 110 -21.99 24.71 -15.59
C GLY A 110 -22.78 26.01 -15.85
N PHE A 111 -22.35 26.85 -16.79
CA PHE A 111 -22.96 28.15 -17.05
C PHE A 111 -24.31 28.05 -17.80
N LEU A 112 -24.54 26.98 -18.58
CA LEU A 112 -25.72 26.85 -19.44
C LEU A 112 -26.80 25.89 -18.89
N ALA A 113 -26.49 25.10 -17.85
CA ALA A 113 -27.38 24.06 -17.35
C ALA A 113 -28.54 24.57 -16.46
N GLY A 114 -28.62 25.88 -16.21
CA GLY A 114 -29.64 26.51 -15.36
C GLY A 114 -30.68 27.36 -16.09
N TYR A 115 -30.62 27.45 -17.43
CA TYR A 115 -31.54 28.24 -18.25
C TYR A 115 -32.41 27.29 -19.10
N GLY A 116 -33.33 26.58 -18.45
CA GLY A 116 -34.32 25.70 -19.08
C GLY A 116 -35.68 25.88 -18.44
#